data_AF-A0A536RLK2-F1
#
_entry.id   AF-A0A536RLK2-F1
#
_cell.length_a   1.000
_cell.length_b   1.000
_cell.length_c   1.000
_cell.angle_alpha   90.00
_cell.angle_beta   90.00
_cell.angle_gamma   90.00
#
_symmetry.space_group_name_H-M   'P 1'
#
loop_
_entity.id
_entity.type
_entity.pdbx_description
1 polymer ?
#
loop_
_entity_poly.entity_id
_entity_poly.type
_entity_poly.pdbx_seq_one_letter_code
_entity_poly.pdbx_strand_id
1 'polypeptide(L)'
;MEPEGESFFEFTAHVLRWEEAFRALAVRRTGPLLLRAGVPEMVARSPEPVQDRATAFLLAVKDVPLKAGGEKMYRAAVDSLLRGTFEELKIAVGPVVTEQLRAWLMRSFVDHDERMRLWIWSILLPRLAGAYGHSAKTPPPLPTARMQQFNDIVRSYFSPEIRQEDDDLAERARREPLSLLEQELVPARITDSVDSDDPDDGVWPDELSSLREATRIERARRAWDEVEKIFTPRERTMLVAWARQEGALRKMPLHLIATRSIEK
;
A
#
# COMPACT_ATOMS: atom_id res chain seq x y z
N MET A 1 -12.41 -18.68 30.23
CA MET A 1 -11.53 -18.48 29.06
C MET A 1 -12.22 -17.42 28.22
N GLU A 2 -11.87 -16.15 28.46
CA GLU A 2 -12.21 -15.10 27.51
C GLU A 2 -11.34 -15.33 26.26
N PRO A 3 -11.87 -15.18 25.05
CA PRO A 3 -11.02 -15.19 23.86
C PRO A 3 -10.05 -14.02 24.01
N GLU A 4 -8.76 -14.28 23.77
CA GLU A 4 -7.74 -13.25 23.63
C GLU A 4 -8.20 -12.30 22.53
N GLY A 5 -8.88 -11.22 22.94
CA GLY A 5 -9.36 -10.18 22.05
C GLY A 5 -8.15 -9.38 21.58
N GLU A 6 -8.11 -9.08 20.28
CA GLU A 6 -7.20 -8.08 19.72
C GLU A 6 -7.15 -6.87 20.66
N SER A 7 -5.95 -6.41 20.97
CA SER A 7 -5.74 -5.26 21.86
C SER A 7 -6.45 -4.02 21.28
N PHE A 8 -7.00 -3.15 22.12
CA PHE A 8 -7.60 -1.86 21.71
C PHE A 8 -6.70 -1.07 20.72
N PHE A 9 -5.38 -1.22 20.87
CA PHE A 9 -4.38 -0.65 19.96
C PHE A 9 -4.40 -1.28 18.55
N GLU A 10 -4.52 -2.60 18.44
CA GLU A 10 -4.59 -3.33 17.17
C GLU A 10 -5.88 -2.97 16.42
N PHE A 11 -6.99 -2.85 17.16
CA PHE A 11 -8.27 -2.43 16.61
C PHE A 11 -8.24 -0.98 16.09
N THR A 12 -7.74 -0.04 16.90
CA THR A 12 -7.62 1.36 16.50
C THR A 12 -6.71 1.49 15.27
N ALA A 13 -5.63 0.70 15.22
CA ALA A 13 -4.77 0.63 14.04
C ALA A 13 -5.51 0.08 12.81
N HIS A 14 -6.38 -0.91 12.94
CA HIS A 14 -7.18 -1.43 11.83
C HIS A 14 -8.14 -0.38 11.26
N VAL A 15 -8.84 0.39 12.10
CA VAL A 15 -9.73 1.46 11.64
C VAL A 15 -8.96 2.58 10.95
N LEU A 16 -7.84 3.03 11.53
CA LEU A 16 -6.98 4.05 10.94
C LEU A 16 -6.46 3.64 9.55
N ARG A 17 -6.16 2.35 9.34
CA ARG A 17 -5.75 1.83 8.02
C ARG A 17 -6.86 1.91 7.00
N TRP A 18 -8.12 1.62 7.38
CA TRP A 18 -9.26 1.78 6.48
C TRP A 18 -9.50 3.25 6.16
N GLU A 19 -9.40 4.15 7.13
CA GLU A 19 -9.48 5.59 6.88
C GLU A 19 -8.39 6.06 5.92
N GLU A 20 -7.14 5.62 6.09
CA GLU A 20 -6.05 5.91 5.15
C GLU A 20 -6.37 5.40 3.74
N ALA A 21 -6.87 4.16 3.64
CA ALA A 21 -7.21 3.51 2.39
C ALA A 21 -8.32 4.26 1.63
N PHE A 22 -9.39 4.67 2.34
CA PHE A 22 -10.46 5.44 1.74
C PHE A 22 -10.06 6.89 1.48
N ARG A 23 -9.16 7.49 2.26
CA ARG A 23 -8.61 8.84 1.99
C ARG A 23 -7.83 8.87 0.67
N ALA A 24 -7.04 7.85 0.39
CA ALA A 24 -6.34 7.70 -0.88
C ALA A 24 -7.31 7.68 -2.09
N LEU A 25 -8.53 7.15 -1.89
CA LEU A 25 -9.57 7.12 -2.91
C LEU A 25 -10.43 8.38 -2.97
N ALA A 26 -10.71 9.03 -1.84
CA ALA A 26 -11.65 10.15 -1.73
C ALA A 26 -11.12 11.46 -2.30
N VAL A 27 -9.81 11.69 -2.22
CA VAL A 27 -9.18 12.96 -2.61
C VAL A 27 -8.98 13.02 -4.13
N ARG A 28 -9.56 14.01 -4.79
CA ARG A 28 -9.56 14.17 -6.26
C ARG A 28 -8.15 14.23 -6.85
N ARG A 29 -7.24 14.96 -6.22
CA ARG A 29 -5.86 15.14 -6.73
C ARG A 29 -5.05 13.85 -6.74
N THR A 30 -5.52 12.77 -6.12
CA THR A 30 -4.86 11.46 -6.21
C THR A 30 -5.06 10.75 -7.53
N GLY A 31 -6.08 11.15 -8.31
CA GLY A 31 -6.48 10.54 -9.58
C GLY A 31 -5.32 10.13 -10.50
N PRO A 32 -4.34 11.01 -10.78
CA PRO A 32 -3.22 10.71 -11.67
C PRO A 32 -2.34 9.51 -11.23
N LEU A 33 -2.33 9.16 -9.95
CA LEU A 33 -1.52 8.05 -9.41
C LEU A 33 -2.31 6.75 -9.27
N LEU A 34 -3.65 6.75 -9.31
CA LEU A 34 -4.48 5.58 -9.00
C LEU A 34 -4.11 4.36 -9.85
N LEU A 35 -3.98 4.53 -11.17
CA LEU A 35 -3.63 3.42 -12.07
C LEU A 35 -2.23 2.86 -11.79
N ARG A 36 -1.27 3.74 -11.47
CA ARG A 36 0.10 3.37 -11.13
C ARG A 36 0.17 2.64 -9.79
N ALA A 37 -0.66 3.05 -8.84
CA ALA A 37 -0.84 2.41 -7.53
C ALA A 37 -1.52 1.02 -7.61
N GLY A 38 -1.98 0.59 -8.78
CA GLY A 38 -2.63 -0.71 -8.98
C GLY A 38 -4.11 -0.73 -8.64
N VAL A 39 -4.75 0.44 -8.55
CA VAL A 39 -6.21 0.55 -8.48
C VAL A 39 -6.80 -0.05 -9.77
N PRO A 40 -7.94 -0.78 -9.72
CA PRO A 40 -8.57 -1.34 -10.90
C PRO A 40 -8.79 -0.27 -11.98
N GLU A 41 -8.47 -0.61 -13.24
CA GLU A 41 -8.43 0.35 -14.33
C GLU A 41 -9.74 1.10 -14.53
N MET A 42 -10.88 0.43 -14.36
CA MET A 42 -12.21 1.05 -14.44
C MET A 42 -12.38 2.16 -13.40
N VAL A 43 -11.90 1.94 -12.18
CA VAL A 43 -11.92 2.94 -11.10
C VAL A 43 -10.91 4.05 -11.36
N ALA A 44 -9.71 3.71 -11.80
CA ALA A 44 -8.67 4.72 -12.05
C ALA A 44 -9.02 5.69 -13.21
N ARG A 45 -9.79 5.21 -14.21
CA ARG A 45 -10.23 6.02 -15.37
C ARG A 45 -11.53 6.80 -15.10
N SER A 46 -12.34 6.37 -14.15
CA SER A 46 -13.60 7.03 -13.77
C SER A 46 -13.79 6.93 -12.25
N PRO A 47 -13.02 7.71 -11.48
CA PRO A 47 -12.92 7.56 -10.04
C PRO A 47 -14.14 8.11 -9.29
N GLU A 48 -14.98 8.94 -9.91
CA GLU A 48 -16.04 9.71 -9.26
C GLU A 48 -17.00 8.83 -8.42
N PRO A 49 -17.54 7.70 -8.93
CA PRO A 49 -18.44 6.87 -8.14
C PRO A 49 -17.77 6.27 -6.90
N VAL A 50 -16.46 6.03 -6.95
CA VAL A 50 -15.69 5.50 -5.82
C VAL A 50 -15.29 6.63 -4.87
N GLN A 51 -14.91 7.79 -5.40
CA GLN A 51 -14.59 9.01 -4.64
C GLN A 51 -15.77 9.45 -3.77
N ASP A 52 -16.98 9.48 -4.32
CA ASP A 52 -18.19 9.87 -3.59
C ASP A 52 -18.45 8.93 -2.40
N ARG A 53 -18.28 7.62 -2.61
CA ARG A 53 -18.52 6.60 -1.58
C ARG A 53 -17.41 6.56 -0.54
N ALA A 54 -16.16 6.75 -0.96
CA ALA A 54 -15.03 6.90 -0.05
C ALA A 54 -15.18 8.14 0.83
N THR A 55 -15.63 9.25 0.25
CA THR A 55 -15.95 10.49 0.98
C THR A 55 -17.07 10.28 1.98
N ALA A 56 -18.17 9.65 1.56
CA ALA A 56 -19.29 9.34 2.45
C ALA A 56 -18.87 8.44 3.63
N PHE A 57 -18.03 7.43 3.39
CA PHE A 57 -17.46 6.59 4.44
C PHE A 57 -16.63 7.42 5.45
N LEU A 58 -15.73 8.28 4.96
CA LEU A 58 -14.87 9.10 5.82
C LEU A 58 -15.64 10.16 6.62
N LEU A 59 -16.77 10.65 6.12
CA LEU A 59 -17.65 11.51 6.88
C LEU A 59 -18.39 10.70 7.95
N ALA A 60 -18.97 9.56 7.56
CA ALA A 60 -19.75 8.72 8.47
C ALA A 60 -18.91 8.15 9.62
N VAL A 61 -17.63 7.78 9.39
CA VAL A 61 -16.76 7.22 10.43
C VAL A 61 -16.43 8.25 11.52
N LYS A 62 -16.31 9.54 11.17
CA LYS A 62 -16.10 10.63 12.14
C LYS A 62 -17.27 10.81 13.08
N ASP A 63 -18.48 10.53 12.60
CA ASP A 63 -19.72 10.64 13.37
C ASP A 63 -19.98 9.41 14.24
N VAL A 64 -19.17 8.35 14.17
CA VAL A 64 -19.31 7.18 15.04
C VAL A 64 -18.84 7.55 16.46
N PRO A 65 -19.75 7.55 17.46
CA PRO A 65 -19.40 8.00 18.80
C PRO A 65 -18.48 6.99 19.50
N LEU A 66 -17.18 7.30 19.56
CA LEU A 66 -16.18 6.56 20.36
C LEU A 66 -16.58 6.46 21.85
N LYS A 67 -17.35 7.45 22.35
CA LYS A 67 -17.61 7.66 23.78
C LYS A 67 -18.90 7.04 24.32
N ALA A 68 -19.81 6.52 23.49
CA ALA A 68 -21.15 6.13 23.96
C ALA A 68 -21.35 4.62 24.22
N GLY A 69 -20.54 3.75 23.62
CA GLY A 69 -20.80 2.29 23.62
C GLY A 69 -19.61 1.38 23.93
N GLY A 70 -18.42 1.95 24.15
CA GLY A 70 -17.18 1.19 24.28
C GLY A 70 -16.68 0.59 22.96
N GLU A 71 -15.47 0.01 23.00
CA GLU A 71 -14.74 -0.51 21.83
C GLU A 71 -15.57 -1.45 20.95
N LYS A 72 -16.30 -2.39 21.56
CA LYS A 72 -17.08 -3.40 20.85
C LYS A 72 -18.21 -2.79 20.01
N MET A 73 -18.90 -1.76 20.52
CA MET A 73 -19.94 -1.08 19.76
C MET A 73 -19.36 -0.24 18.64
N TYR A 74 -18.22 0.42 18.90
CA TYR A 74 -17.52 1.18 17.88
C TYR A 74 -17.01 0.27 16.74
N ARG A 75 -16.42 -0.90 17.06
CA ARG A 75 -16.06 -1.93 16.07
C ARG A 75 -17.26 -2.36 15.24
N ALA A 76 -18.37 -2.74 15.88
CA ALA A 76 -19.56 -3.19 15.18
C ALA A 76 -20.13 -2.10 14.24
N ALA A 77 -20.07 -0.84 14.66
CA ALA A 77 -20.49 0.30 13.85
C ALA A 77 -19.59 0.49 12.62
N VAL A 78 -18.26 0.50 12.80
CA VAL A 78 -17.29 0.62 11.69
C VAL A 78 -17.42 -0.55 10.72
N ASP A 79 -17.54 -1.79 11.21
CA ASP A 79 -17.75 -2.98 10.37
C ASP A 79 -19.07 -2.90 9.59
N SER A 80 -20.11 -2.32 10.19
CA SER A 80 -21.37 -2.06 9.51
C SER A 80 -21.21 -1.01 8.40
N LEU A 81 -20.50 0.08 8.67
CA LEU A 81 -20.20 1.13 7.68
C LEU A 81 -19.37 0.60 6.52
N LEU A 82 -18.33 -0.20 6.80
CA LEU A 82 -17.51 -0.83 5.77
C LEU A 82 -18.35 -1.75 4.87
N ARG A 83 -19.20 -2.60 5.46
CA ARG A 83 -20.11 -3.46 4.69
C ARG A 83 -21.06 -2.64 3.83
N GLY A 84 -21.72 -1.63 4.39
CA GLY A 84 -22.61 -0.74 3.63
C GLY A 84 -21.89 -0.06 2.46
N THR A 85 -20.70 0.48 2.71
CA THR A 85 -19.88 1.15 1.69
C THR A 85 -19.53 0.19 0.55
N PHE A 86 -19.13 -1.05 0.85
CA PHE A 86 -18.84 -2.04 -0.19
C PHE A 86 -20.08 -2.49 -0.96
N GLU A 87 -21.25 -2.59 -0.33
CA GLU A 87 -22.50 -2.86 -1.06
C GLU A 87 -22.86 -1.70 -2.01
N GLU A 88 -22.71 -0.46 -1.56
CA GLU A 88 -22.91 0.71 -2.43
C GLU A 88 -21.92 0.75 -3.60
N LEU A 89 -20.65 0.38 -3.36
CA LEU A 89 -19.66 0.24 -4.42
C LEU A 89 -20.01 -0.87 -5.41
N LYS A 90 -20.53 -2.03 -4.96
CA LYS A 90 -21.00 -3.10 -5.86
C LYS A 90 -22.10 -2.61 -6.79
N ILE A 91 -22.99 -1.74 -6.30
CA ILE A 91 -24.03 -1.12 -7.13
C ILE A 91 -23.41 -0.12 -8.12
N ALA A 92 -22.44 0.68 -7.68
CA ALA A 92 -21.87 1.77 -8.47
C ALA A 92 -20.92 1.32 -9.59
N VAL A 93 -20.02 0.37 -9.31
CA VAL A 93 -18.96 -0.07 -10.25
C VAL A 93 -19.02 -1.56 -10.58
N GLY A 94 -19.98 -2.29 -10.02
CA GLY A 94 -20.17 -3.72 -10.26
C GLY A 94 -19.37 -4.61 -9.30
N PRO A 95 -19.83 -5.85 -9.06
CA PRO A 95 -19.27 -6.72 -8.02
C PRO A 95 -17.82 -7.14 -8.28
N VAL A 96 -17.45 -7.37 -9.55
CA VAL A 96 -16.09 -7.78 -9.93
C VAL A 96 -15.08 -6.68 -9.62
N VAL A 97 -15.40 -5.44 -9.99
CA VAL A 97 -14.52 -4.28 -9.77
C VAL A 97 -14.41 -3.96 -8.29
N THR A 98 -15.52 -4.04 -7.56
CA THR A 98 -15.51 -3.86 -6.10
C THR A 98 -14.64 -4.88 -5.39
N GLU A 99 -14.66 -6.16 -5.81
CA GLU A 99 -13.79 -7.17 -5.19
C GLU A 99 -12.31 -6.92 -5.53
N GLN A 100 -11.99 -6.51 -6.76
CA GLN A 100 -10.63 -6.11 -7.13
C GLN A 100 -10.16 -4.89 -6.32
N LEU A 101 -11.04 -3.90 -6.12
CA LEU A 101 -10.76 -2.70 -5.32
C LEU A 101 -10.54 -3.06 -3.86
N ARG A 102 -11.40 -3.92 -3.29
CA ARG A 102 -11.25 -4.46 -1.93
C ARG A 102 -9.92 -5.19 -1.77
N ALA A 103 -9.55 -6.07 -2.71
CA ALA A 103 -8.28 -6.78 -2.69
C ALA A 103 -7.07 -5.83 -2.81
N TRP A 104 -7.22 -4.70 -3.50
CA TRP A 104 -6.21 -3.64 -3.53
C TRP A 104 -6.12 -2.87 -2.20
N LEU A 105 -7.25 -2.45 -1.62
CA LEU A 105 -7.31 -1.76 -0.33
C LEU A 105 -6.68 -2.61 0.79
N MET A 106 -7.04 -3.90 0.83
CA MET A 106 -6.48 -4.86 1.79
C MET A 106 -4.97 -4.94 1.69
N ARG A 107 -4.45 -5.16 0.48
CA ARG A 107 -3.02 -5.30 0.21
C ARG A 107 -2.19 -4.06 0.53
N SER A 108 -2.69 -2.90 0.12
CA SER A 108 -1.91 -1.67 0.12
C SER A 108 -1.99 -0.92 1.47
N PHE A 109 -3.02 -1.18 2.28
CA PHE A 109 -3.28 -0.37 3.48
C PHE A 109 -3.63 -1.21 4.72
N VAL A 110 -4.53 -2.18 4.61
CA VAL A 110 -5.18 -2.80 5.78
C VAL A 110 -4.39 -3.99 6.35
N ASP A 111 -3.98 -4.92 5.48
CA ASP A 111 -3.17 -6.09 5.84
C ASP A 111 -1.72 -5.65 6.03
N HIS A 112 -1.31 -5.51 7.29
CA HIS A 112 0.03 -5.04 7.64
C HIS A 112 1.11 -5.98 7.14
N ASP A 113 0.90 -7.28 7.29
CA ASP A 113 1.92 -8.29 6.96
C ASP A 113 2.08 -8.38 5.45
N GLU A 114 0.98 -8.35 4.69
CA GLU A 114 1.06 -8.33 3.24
C GLU A 114 1.69 -7.03 2.72
N ARG A 115 1.26 -5.88 3.25
CA ARG A 115 1.84 -4.57 2.91
C ARG A 115 3.34 -4.55 3.19
N MET A 116 3.75 -5.03 4.36
CA MET A 116 5.14 -4.99 4.79
C MET A 116 6.01 -6.00 4.05
N ARG A 117 5.49 -7.18 3.74
CA ARG A 117 6.13 -8.14 2.82
C ARG A 117 6.43 -7.50 1.47
N LEU A 118 5.43 -6.86 0.86
CA LEU A 118 5.60 -6.21 -0.45
C LEU A 118 6.54 -5.00 -0.37
N TRP A 119 6.49 -4.24 0.72
CA TRP A 119 7.41 -3.14 0.97
C TRP A 119 8.87 -3.61 1.01
N ILE A 120 9.16 -4.69 1.75
CA ILE A 120 10.50 -5.28 1.81
C ILE A 120 10.95 -5.70 0.41
N TRP A 121 10.09 -6.36 -0.36
CA TRP A 121 10.40 -6.73 -1.75
C TRP A 121 10.65 -5.51 -2.64
N SER A 122 9.94 -4.40 -2.42
CA SER A 122 10.18 -3.15 -3.14
C SER A 122 11.54 -2.50 -2.85
N ILE A 123 12.24 -2.96 -1.80
CA ILE A 123 13.63 -2.57 -1.49
C ILE A 123 14.60 -3.61 -2.05
N LEU A 124 14.30 -4.89 -1.87
CA LEU A 124 15.24 -5.99 -2.18
C LEU A 124 15.33 -6.29 -3.68
N LEU A 125 14.22 -6.29 -4.42
CA LEU A 125 14.21 -6.56 -5.86
C LEU A 125 15.10 -5.60 -6.66
N PRO A 126 14.88 -4.26 -6.61
CA PRO A 126 15.72 -3.34 -7.37
C PRO A 126 17.19 -3.44 -6.96
N ARG A 127 17.47 -3.72 -5.68
CA ARG A 127 18.83 -3.90 -5.20
C ARG A 127 19.54 -5.12 -5.79
N LEU A 128 18.86 -6.26 -5.88
CA LEU A 128 19.41 -7.45 -6.53
C LEU A 128 19.66 -7.21 -8.02
N ALA A 129 18.72 -6.54 -8.68
CA ALA A 129 18.80 -6.24 -10.11
C ALA A 129 19.78 -5.09 -10.46
N GLY A 130 20.38 -4.48 -9.45
CA GLY A 130 21.19 -3.27 -9.59
C GLY A 130 20.45 -2.08 -10.22
N ALA A 131 19.14 -2.00 -10.00
CA ALA A 131 18.34 -0.85 -10.36
C ALA A 131 18.64 0.33 -9.42
N TYR A 132 18.48 1.55 -9.94
CA TYR A 132 18.77 2.81 -9.24
C TYR A 132 20.21 2.95 -8.72
N GLY A 133 21.19 2.34 -9.40
CA GLY A 133 22.59 2.41 -8.98
C GLY A 133 22.89 1.65 -7.69
N HIS A 134 21.99 0.77 -7.25
CA HIS A 134 22.28 -0.14 -6.15
C HIS A 134 23.17 -1.28 -6.61
N SER A 135 23.99 -1.80 -5.69
CA SER A 135 24.70 -3.06 -5.88
C SER A 135 24.38 -4.01 -4.74
N ALA A 136 24.09 -5.27 -5.07
CA ALA A 136 23.98 -6.35 -4.11
C ALA A 136 25.29 -6.47 -3.30
N LYS A 137 25.18 -6.63 -1.98
CA LYS A 137 26.37 -6.90 -1.13
C LYS A 137 26.67 -8.39 -1.07
N THR A 138 25.65 -9.21 -1.23
CA THR A 138 25.74 -10.67 -1.34
C THR A 138 25.82 -11.09 -2.81
N PRO A 139 26.58 -12.15 -3.13
CA PRO A 139 26.67 -12.67 -4.50
C PRO A 139 25.28 -13.00 -5.08
N PRO A 140 25.08 -12.82 -6.39
CA PRO A 140 23.82 -13.16 -7.03
C PRO A 140 23.50 -14.65 -6.88
N PRO A 141 22.25 -15.02 -6.56
CA PRO A 141 21.92 -16.40 -6.21
C PRO A 141 21.73 -17.31 -7.43
N LEU A 142 21.55 -16.77 -8.63
CA LEU A 142 21.25 -17.56 -9.82
C LEU A 142 22.42 -17.55 -10.82
N PRO A 143 22.49 -18.52 -11.75
CA PRO A 143 23.41 -18.47 -12.88
C PRO A 143 23.21 -17.21 -13.73
N THR A 144 24.27 -16.74 -14.39
CA THR A 144 24.30 -15.46 -15.14
C THR A 144 23.11 -15.28 -16.09
N ALA A 145 22.76 -16.29 -16.89
CA ALA A 145 21.65 -16.19 -17.83
C ALA A 145 20.29 -16.00 -17.14
N ARG A 146 20.08 -16.66 -16.00
CA ARG A 146 18.86 -16.51 -15.18
C ARG A 146 18.84 -15.19 -14.43
N MET A 147 20.00 -14.75 -13.94
CA MET A 147 20.12 -13.41 -13.35
C MET A 147 19.79 -12.32 -14.35
N GLN A 148 20.19 -12.45 -15.62
CA GLN A 148 19.86 -11.46 -16.65
C GLN A 148 18.34 -11.37 -16.84
N GLN A 149 17.66 -12.50 -16.99
CA GLN A 149 16.19 -12.53 -17.10
C GLN A 149 15.51 -11.90 -15.88
N PHE A 150 16.00 -12.19 -14.66
CA PHE A 150 15.48 -11.58 -13.43
C PHE A 150 15.70 -10.05 -13.44
N ASN A 151 16.90 -9.60 -13.83
CA ASN A 151 17.24 -8.19 -13.89
C ASN A 151 16.36 -7.45 -14.91
N ASP A 152 16.08 -8.04 -16.07
CA ASP A 152 15.23 -7.44 -17.10
C ASP A 152 13.79 -7.27 -16.59
N ILE A 153 13.22 -8.29 -15.93
CA ILE A 153 11.89 -8.20 -15.30
C ILE A 153 11.88 -7.07 -14.28
N VAL A 154 12.80 -7.06 -13.31
CA VAL A 154 12.80 -6.06 -12.23
C VAL A 154 13.02 -4.65 -12.79
N ARG A 155 13.97 -4.47 -13.71
CA ARG A 155 14.26 -3.14 -14.29
C ARG A 155 13.09 -2.59 -15.10
N SER A 156 12.25 -3.44 -15.68
CA SER A 156 11.02 -2.99 -16.37
C SER A 156 10.00 -2.32 -15.45
N TYR A 157 10.06 -2.57 -14.12
CA TYR A 157 9.18 -1.94 -13.13
C TYR A 157 9.89 -0.92 -12.24
N PHE A 158 11.23 -0.96 -12.18
CA PHE A 158 12.05 -0.17 -11.27
C PHE A 158 13.12 0.66 -12.00
N SER A 159 12.85 1.13 -13.22
CA SER A 159 13.79 2.01 -13.91
C SER A 159 13.83 3.41 -13.25
N PRO A 160 14.97 4.12 -13.27
CA PRO A 160 15.07 5.51 -12.78
C PRO A 160 14.00 6.43 -13.39
N GLU A 161 13.72 6.26 -14.68
CA GLU A 161 12.74 7.04 -15.42
C GLU A 161 11.32 6.82 -14.88
N ILE A 162 10.96 5.54 -14.66
CA ILE A 162 9.67 5.14 -14.10
C ILE A 162 9.46 5.72 -12.68
N ARG A 163 10.53 5.84 -11.88
CA ARG A 163 10.47 6.52 -10.57
C ARG A 163 10.33 8.03 -10.72
N GLN A 164 11.12 8.65 -11.59
CA GLN A 164 11.05 10.10 -11.80
C GLN A 164 9.66 10.52 -12.28
N GLU A 165 9.05 9.76 -13.19
CA GLU A 165 7.71 10.05 -13.66
C GLU A 165 6.64 9.99 -12.55
N ASP A 166 6.75 9.05 -11.60
CA ASP A 166 5.85 9.01 -10.44
C ASP A 166 6.02 10.23 -9.55
N ASP A 167 7.28 10.60 -9.29
CA ASP A 167 7.63 11.73 -8.45
C ASP A 167 7.10 13.02 -9.10
N ASP A 168 7.29 13.19 -10.41
CA ASP A 168 6.77 14.33 -11.17
C ASP A 168 5.23 14.35 -11.25
N LEU A 169 4.57 13.19 -11.30
CA LEU A 169 3.11 13.10 -11.22
C LEU A 169 2.60 13.52 -9.84
N ALA A 170 3.22 13.03 -8.77
CA ALA A 170 2.85 13.37 -7.41
C ALA A 170 3.08 14.85 -7.10
N GLU A 171 4.21 15.42 -7.52
CA GLU A 171 4.48 16.85 -7.33
C GLU A 171 3.52 17.74 -8.13
N ARG A 172 3.14 17.34 -9.35
CA ARG A 172 2.11 18.04 -10.11
C ARG A 172 0.75 17.97 -9.41
N ALA A 173 0.34 16.78 -8.96
CA ALA A 173 -0.90 16.59 -8.21
C ALA A 173 -0.93 17.42 -6.92
N ARG A 174 0.20 17.54 -6.21
CA ARG A 174 0.29 18.33 -4.97
C ARG A 174 0.04 19.82 -5.18
N ARG A 175 0.27 20.35 -6.39
CA ARG A 175 -0.02 21.75 -6.74
C ARG A 175 -1.51 22.02 -6.93
N GLU A 176 -2.33 20.98 -7.10
CA GLU A 176 -3.78 21.15 -7.13
C GLU A 176 -4.29 21.44 -5.71
N PRO A 177 -5.06 22.54 -5.53
CA PRO A 177 -5.61 22.86 -4.23
C PRO A 177 -6.67 21.82 -3.83
N LEU A 178 -6.68 21.47 -2.55
CA LEU A 178 -7.77 20.70 -1.95
C LEU A 178 -9.02 21.59 -1.87
N SER A 179 -10.19 21.03 -2.19
CA SER A 179 -11.48 21.62 -1.86
C SER A 179 -11.68 21.71 -0.34
N LEU A 180 -12.62 22.53 0.11
CA LEU A 180 -12.94 22.65 1.54
C LEU A 180 -13.28 21.30 2.18
N LEU A 181 -14.07 20.49 1.47
CA LEU A 181 -14.41 19.14 1.94
C LEU A 181 -13.16 18.26 2.06
N GLU A 182 -12.29 18.24 1.06
CA GLU A 182 -11.05 17.44 1.12
C GLU A 182 -10.11 17.92 2.23
N GLN A 183 -10.06 19.23 2.53
CA GLN A 183 -9.31 19.77 3.66
C GLN A 183 -9.84 19.27 5.00
N GLU A 184 -11.14 18.99 5.13
CA GLU A 184 -11.69 18.37 6.33
C GLU A 184 -11.34 16.87 6.42
N LEU A 185 -11.25 16.18 5.28
CA LEU A 185 -10.96 14.74 5.20
C LEU A 185 -9.48 14.40 5.37
N VAL A 186 -8.60 15.31 4.98
CA VAL A 186 -7.14 15.20 5.16
C VAL A 186 -6.78 15.88 6.48
N PRO A 187 -6.28 15.15 7.48
CA PRO A 187 -5.85 15.75 8.75
C PRO A 187 -4.92 16.92 8.46
N ALA A 188 -5.21 18.08 9.03
CA ALA A 188 -4.29 19.22 8.96
C ALA A 188 -2.92 18.72 9.42
N ARG A 189 -1.90 18.90 8.58
CA ARG A 189 -0.53 18.72 9.05
C ARG A 189 -0.39 19.62 10.27
N ILE A 190 -0.05 19.05 11.42
CA ILE A 190 0.55 19.85 12.47
C ILE A 190 1.90 20.27 11.90
N THR A 191 1.93 21.39 11.17
CA THR A 191 3.15 22.11 10.79
C THR A 191 3.62 23.01 11.94
N ASP A 192 3.29 22.67 13.17
CA ASP A 192 3.83 23.29 14.37
C ASP A 192 4.81 22.31 15.04
N SER A 193 5.95 22.07 14.38
CA SER A 193 7.17 21.70 15.08
C SER A 193 8.31 22.60 14.61
N VAL A 194 8.30 23.82 15.13
CA VAL A 194 9.47 24.70 15.10
C VAL A 194 10.58 24.16 16.04
N ASP A 195 10.30 23.17 16.91
CA ASP A 195 11.26 22.67 17.91
C ASP A 195 11.19 21.15 18.19
N SER A 196 10.93 20.28 17.20
CA SER A 196 11.16 18.83 17.40
C SER A 196 12.50 18.41 16.81
N ASP A 197 13.48 18.15 17.68
CA ASP A 197 14.81 17.59 17.33
C ASP A 197 14.73 16.16 16.77
N ASP A 198 13.53 15.57 16.66
CA ASP A 198 13.29 14.27 16.04
C ASP A 198 12.57 14.44 14.68
N PRO A 199 13.27 14.24 13.54
CA PRO A 199 12.69 14.44 12.20
C PRO A 199 11.65 13.38 11.79
N ASP A 200 11.43 12.35 12.61
CA ASP A 200 10.46 11.27 12.37
C ASP A 200 9.20 11.35 13.24
N ASP A 201 9.09 12.34 14.14
CA ASP A 201 7.91 12.49 15.00
C ASP A 201 6.74 13.15 14.25
N GLY A 202 5.83 12.30 13.74
CA GLY A 202 4.42 12.66 13.60
C GLY A 202 3.94 13.20 12.25
N VAL A 203 4.77 13.20 11.20
CA VAL A 203 4.29 13.52 9.85
C VAL A 203 3.57 12.31 9.27
N TRP A 204 2.25 12.22 9.50
CA TRP A 204 1.41 11.29 8.76
C TRP A 204 1.64 11.52 7.25
N PRO A 205 1.93 10.47 6.46
CA PRO A 205 2.11 10.62 5.03
C PRO A 205 0.83 11.25 4.44
N ASP A 206 1.01 12.26 3.58
CA ASP A 206 -0.12 12.79 2.82
C ASP A 206 -0.67 11.69 1.90
N GLU A 207 -1.91 11.83 1.44
CA GLU A 207 -2.58 10.81 0.62
C GLU A 207 -1.83 10.50 -0.68
N LEU A 208 -1.07 11.47 -1.20
CA LEU A 208 -0.18 11.29 -2.35
C LEU A 208 1.05 10.45 -1.98
N SER A 209 1.61 10.61 -0.79
CA SER A 209 2.73 9.82 -0.27
C SER A 209 2.29 8.39 0.00
N SER A 210 1.11 8.18 0.58
CA SER A 210 0.54 6.84 0.73
C SER A 210 0.32 6.16 -0.63
N LEU A 211 -0.11 6.88 -1.66
CA LEU A 211 -0.24 6.32 -3.02
C LEU A 211 1.07 6.10 -3.75
N ARG A 212 2.09 6.93 -3.51
CA ARG A 212 3.46 6.64 -4.00
C ARG A 212 3.99 5.36 -3.39
N GLU A 213 3.75 5.14 -2.10
CA GLU A 213 4.12 3.90 -1.44
C GLU A 213 3.33 2.71 -2.00
N ALA A 214 2.02 2.85 -2.19
CA ALA A 214 1.21 1.84 -2.85
C ALA A 214 1.69 1.53 -4.29
N THR A 215 2.14 2.54 -5.04
CA THR A 215 2.74 2.38 -6.38
C THR A 215 4.04 1.58 -6.33
N ARG A 216 4.90 1.90 -5.35
CA ARG A 216 6.15 1.17 -5.13
C ARG A 216 5.91 -0.30 -4.76
N ILE A 217 4.94 -0.55 -3.88
CA ILE A 217 4.51 -1.89 -3.48
C ILE A 217 3.90 -2.65 -4.67
N GLU A 218 3.07 -1.99 -5.48
CA GLU A 218 2.46 -2.58 -6.67
C GLU A 218 3.51 -3.00 -7.72
N ARG A 219 4.57 -2.22 -7.89
CA ARG A 219 5.71 -2.61 -8.75
C ARG A 219 6.40 -3.87 -8.25
N ALA A 220 6.65 -3.95 -6.94
CA ALA A 220 7.25 -5.14 -6.34
C ALA A 220 6.35 -6.36 -6.56
N ARG A 221 5.04 -6.18 -6.40
CA ARG A 221 4.03 -7.19 -6.66
C ARG A 221 4.07 -7.69 -8.09
N ARG A 222 3.98 -6.81 -9.08
CA ARG A 222 3.98 -7.17 -10.51
C ARG A 222 5.29 -7.82 -10.94
N ALA A 223 6.42 -7.27 -10.49
CA ALA A 223 7.72 -7.88 -10.76
C ALA A 223 7.81 -9.29 -10.17
N TRP A 224 7.31 -9.49 -8.96
CA TRP A 224 7.30 -10.81 -8.33
C TRP A 224 6.35 -11.78 -9.03
N ASP A 225 5.16 -11.35 -9.43
CA ASP A 225 4.21 -12.19 -10.19
C ASP A 225 4.83 -12.66 -11.53
N GLU A 226 5.59 -11.82 -12.23
CA GLU A 226 6.33 -12.21 -13.44
C GLU A 226 7.47 -13.19 -13.14
N VAL A 227 8.20 -12.98 -12.04
CA VAL A 227 9.19 -13.96 -11.55
C VAL A 227 8.51 -15.30 -11.24
N GLU A 228 7.34 -15.30 -10.61
CA GLU A 228 6.61 -16.52 -10.26
C GLU A 228 6.14 -17.33 -11.48
N LYS A 229 5.81 -16.67 -12.59
CA LYS A 229 5.43 -17.32 -13.84
C LYS A 229 6.61 -17.98 -14.56
N ILE A 230 7.80 -17.38 -14.47
CA ILE A 230 8.96 -17.73 -15.32
C ILE A 230 9.96 -18.63 -14.58
N PHE A 231 10.13 -18.44 -13.27
CA PHE A 231 11.18 -19.10 -12.49
C PHE A 231 10.65 -20.34 -11.79
N THR A 232 11.47 -21.39 -11.79
CA THR A 232 11.18 -22.64 -11.11
C THR A 232 11.06 -22.44 -9.59
N PRO A 233 10.35 -23.32 -8.85
CA PRO A 233 10.31 -23.26 -7.39
C PRO A 233 11.70 -23.19 -6.74
N ARG A 234 12.68 -23.95 -7.27
CA ARG A 234 14.06 -23.93 -6.76
C ARG A 234 14.71 -22.56 -6.93
N GLU A 235 14.62 -21.96 -8.12
CA GLU A 235 15.19 -20.63 -8.38
C GLU A 235 14.54 -19.57 -7.48
N ARG A 236 13.22 -19.64 -7.26
CA ARG A 236 12.50 -18.76 -6.33
C ARG A 236 12.98 -18.93 -4.88
N THR A 237 13.20 -20.16 -4.43
CA THR A 237 13.79 -20.42 -3.10
C THR A 237 15.18 -19.82 -2.96
N MET A 238 16.00 -19.87 -4.01
CA MET A 238 17.34 -19.26 -4.01
C MET A 238 17.25 -17.72 -3.93
N LEU A 239 16.31 -17.10 -4.64
CA LEU A 239 16.03 -15.66 -4.54
C LEU A 239 15.57 -15.26 -3.13
N VAL A 240 14.69 -16.05 -2.51
CA VAL A 240 14.26 -15.83 -1.11
C VAL A 240 15.41 -16.00 -0.12
N ALA A 241 16.25 -17.02 -0.30
CA ALA A 241 17.41 -17.22 0.57
C ALA A 241 18.39 -16.04 0.49
N TRP A 242 18.65 -15.54 -0.71
CA TRP A 242 19.42 -14.32 -0.92
C TRP A 242 18.76 -13.10 -0.25
N ALA A 243 17.45 -12.94 -0.44
CA ALA A 243 16.67 -11.83 0.12
C ALA A 243 16.72 -11.84 1.66
N ARG A 244 16.69 -13.03 2.29
CA ARG A 244 16.85 -13.18 3.74
C ARG A 244 18.24 -12.78 4.21
N GLN A 245 19.30 -13.15 3.49
CA GLN A 245 20.67 -12.74 3.83
C GLN A 245 20.83 -11.22 3.74
N GLU A 246 20.36 -10.61 2.64
CA GLU A 246 20.43 -9.15 2.47
C GLU A 246 19.52 -8.42 3.46
N GLY A 247 18.34 -8.96 3.75
CA GLY A 247 17.41 -8.45 4.76
C GLY A 247 18.02 -8.47 6.17
N ALA A 248 18.77 -9.52 6.51
CA ALA A 248 19.44 -9.62 7.82
C ALA A 248 20.48 -8.52 8.01
N LEU A 249 21.27 -8.22 6.96
CA LEU A 249 22.24 -7.12 6.97
C LEU A 249 21.57 -5.74 7.17
N ARG A 250 20.28 -5.64 6.85
CA ARG A 250 19.48 -4.40 6.93
C ARG A 250 18.52 -4.39 8.11
N LYS A 251 18.57 -5.39 8.99
CA LYS A 251 17.67 -5.55 10.14
C LYS A 251 16.17 -5.58 9.74
N MET A 252 15.87 -6.14 8.56
CA MET A 252 14.49 -6.33 8.10
C MET A 252 13.84 -7.53 8.81
N PRO A 253 12.50 -7.53 8.98
CA PRO A 253 11.79 -8.66 9.59
C PRO A 253 11.81 -9.89 8.66
N LEU A 254 12.72 -10.83 8.93
CA LEU A 254 13.02 -11.97 8.04
C LEU A 254 11.84 -12.93 7.82
N HIS A 255 10.92 -13.02 8.79
CA HIS A 255 9.73 -13.86 8.70
C HIS A 255 8.77 -13.37 7.60
N LEU A 256 8.82 -12.08 7.24
CA LEU A 256 8.04 -11.50 6.14
C LEU A 256 8.71 -11.71 4.76
N ILE A 257 9.96 -12.19 4.72
CA ILE A 257 10.67 -12.50 3.47
C ILE A 257 10.35 -13.95 3.07
N ALA A 258 9.26 -14.11 2.32
CA ALA A 258 8.78 -15.38 1.79
C ALA A 258 8.28 -15.22 0.35
N THR A 259 8.20 -16.35 -0.39
CA THR A 259 7.42 -16.43 -1.63
C THR A 259 5.94 -16.24 -1.29
N ARG A 260 5.16 -15.56 -2.15
CA ARG A 260 3.71 -15.38 -1.94
C ARG A 260 2.94 -16.72 -1.83
N SER A 261 3.51 -17.83 -2.28
CA SER A 261 2.81 -19.11 -2.47
C SER A 261 3.32 -20.32 -1.66
N ILE A 262 3.79 -20.17 -0.41
CA ILE A 262 4.15 -21.36 0.41
C ILE A 262 3.16 -21.68 1.54
N GLU A 263 2.11 -20.88 1.77
CA GLU A 263 1.13 -21.17 2.84
C GLU A 263 -0.33 -20.93 2.42
N LYS A 264 -0.76 -21.54 1.30
CA LYS A 264 -2.16 -21.95 1.10
C LYS A 264 -2.22 -23.32 0.46
#